data_AF-A0A6P0RVL3-F1
#
_entry.id   AF-A0A6P0RVL3-F1
#
_cell.length_a   1.000
_cell.length_b   1.000
_cell.length_c   1.000
_cell.angle_alpha   90.00
_cell.angle_beta   90.00
_cell.angle_gamma   90.00
#
_symmetry.space_group_name_H-M   'P 1'
#
loop_
_entity.id
_entity.type
_entity.pdbx_description
1 polymer ?
#
loop_
_entity_poly.entity_id
_entity_poly.type
_entity_poly.pdbx_seq_one_letter_code
_entity_poly.pdbx_strand_id
1 'polypeptide(L)' 'MEIEAIRAGKLKQVPGADLEEEDFSGCQLQRINLAGANLVGTNFANSNLNGARLDGANLIGAQLIAADLRA' A
#
# COMPACT_ATOMS: atom_id res chain seq x y z
N MET A 1 8.65 -0.51 -12.52
CA MET A 1 7.91 0.49 -11.73
C MET A 1 8.88 1.09 -10.73
N GLU A 2 8.74 2.36 -10.35
CA GLU A 2 9.66 3.02 -9.42
C GLU A 2 9.26 2.71 -7.97
N ILE A 3 9.39 1.45 -7.55
CA ILE A 3 8.98 0.93 -6.22
C ILE A 3 9.58 1.75 -5.07
N GLU A 4 10.81 2.22 -5.25
CA GLU A 4 11.52 3.09 -4.30
C GLU A 4 10.80 4.42 -4.09
N ALA A 5 10.15 4.97 -5.12
CA ALA A 5 9.37 6.20 -4.98
C ALA A 5 8.06 5.96 -4.18
N ILE A 6 7.51 4.74 -4.20
CA ILE A 6 6.40 4.34 -3.33
C ILE A 6 6.90 4.18 -1.88
N ARG A 7 7.98 3.43 -1.66
CA ARG A 7 8.59 3.22 -0.32
C ARG A 7 8.99 4.54 0.35
N ALA A 8 9.51 5.48 -0.43
CA ALA A 8 9.83 6.83 0.04
C ALA A 8 8.61 7.74 0.26
N GLY A 9 7.38 7.27 0.01
CA GLY A 9 6.13 8.05 0.15
C GLY A 9 5.98 9.19 -0.85
N LYS A 10 6.82 9.23 -1.89
CA LYS A 10 6.86 10.29 -2.93
C LYS A 10 5.69 10.15 -3.90
N LEU A 11 5.31 8.92 -4.22
CA LEU A 11 4.14 8.66 -5.05
C LEU A 11 2.88 8.62 -4.20
N LYS A 12 1.87 9.38 -4.63
CA LYS A 12 0.52 9.39 -4.02
C LYS A 12 -0.54 8.72 -4.88
N GLN A 13 -0.20 8.32 -6.11
CA GLN A 13 -1.14 7.79 -7.09
C GLN A 13 -0.50 6.63 -7.85
N VAL A 14 -0.94 5.41 -7.55
CA VAL A 14 -0.50 4.17 -8.21
C VAL A 14 -1.70 3.19 -8.38
N PRO A 15 -2.82 3.63 -8.98
CA PRO A 15 -3.98 2.77 -9.18
C PRO A 15 -3.64 1.61 -10.14
N GLY A 16 -4.20 0.43 -9.87
CA GLY A 16 -4.00 -0.77 -10.70
C GLY A 16 -2.56 -1.31 -10.70
N ALA A 17 -1.70 -0.83 -9.80
CA ALA A 17 -0.32 -1.30 -9.71
C ALA A 17 -0.28 -2.77 -9.30
N ASP A 18 0.66 -3.51 -9.88
CA ASP A 18 1.02 -4.84 -9.41
C ASP A 18 2.14 -4.71 -8.38
N LEU A 19 1.82 -5.02 -7.13
CA LEU A 19 2.68 -4.90 -5.95
C LEU A 19 2.67 -6.20 -5.12
N GLU A 20 2.37 -7.32 -5.76
CA GLU A 20 2.36 -8.65 -5.14
C GLU A 20 3.69 -8.94 -4.43
N GLU A 21 3.60 -9.45 -3.20
CA GLU A 21 4.71 -9.81 -2.32
C GLU A 21 5.70 -8.67 -1.97
N GLU A 22 5.40 -7.42 -2.34
CA GLU A 22 6.24 -6.27 -2.00
C GLU A 22 6.26 -5.97 -0.49
N ASP A 23 7.38 -5.41 -0.01
CA ASP A 23 7.54 -4.99 1.38
C ASP A 23 7.45 -3.47 1.52
N PHE A 24 6.33 -3.00 2.08
CA PHE A 24 6.07 -1.63 2.48
C PHE A 24 5.97 -1.46 4.00
N SER A 25 6.54 -2.39 4.78
CA SER A 25 6.52 -2.27 6.23
C SER A 25 7.16 -0.96 6.70
N GLY A 26 6.54 -0.31 7.69
CA GLY A 26 6.96 0.99 8.23
C GLY A 26 6.81 2.19 7.30
N CYS A 27 6.34 2.02 6.06
CA CYS A 27 6.27 3.11 5.08
C CYS A 27 5.21 4.17 5.44
N GLN A 28 5.46 5.43 5.03
CA GLN A 28 4.53 6.56 5.20
C GLN A 28 3.71 6.76 3.92
N LEU A 29 2.58 6.04 3.84
CA LEU A 29 1.73 5.93 2.65
C LEU A 29 0.38 6.63 2.83
N GLN A 30 0.30 7.68 3.67
CA GLN A 30 -0.95 8.40 3.91
C GLN A 30 -1.53 8.93 2.61
N ARG A 31 -2.82 8.74 2.43
CA ARG A 31 -3.61 9.19 1.27
C ARG A 31 -3.11 8.64 -0.08
N ILE A 32 -2.31 7.57 -0.08
CA ILE A 32 -1.92 6.93 -1.34
C ILE A 32 -3.16 6.35 -2.00
N ASN A 33 -3.27 6.51 -3.31
CA ASN A 33 -4.27 5.83 -4.10
C ASN A 33 -3.71 4.52 -4.68
N LEU A 34 -4.20 3.41 -4.15
CA LEU A 34 -3.94 2.03 -4.54
C LEU A 34 -5.20 1.36 -5.11
N ALA A 35 -6.19 2.14 -5.58
CA ALA A 35 -7.44 1.59 -6.10
C ALA A 35 -7.16 0.60 -7.25
N GLY A 36 -7.75 -0.59 -7.16
CA GLY A 36 -7.57 -1.67 -8.13
C GLY A 36 -6.20 -2.35 -8.13
N ALA A 37 -5.28 -2.03 -7.21
CA ALA A 37 -3.95 -2.63 -7.16
C ALA A 37 -4.00 -4.13 -6.80
N ASN A 38 -3.06 -4.91 -7.35
CA ASN A 38 -2.77 -6.25 -6.86
C ASN A 38 -1.82 -6.14 -5.66
N LEU A 39 -2.32 -6.45 -4.47
CA LEU A 39 -1.60 -6.36 -3.19
C LEU A 39 -1.49 -7.74 -2.52
N VAL A 40 -1.49 -8.82 -3.33
CA VAL A 40 -1.42 -10.18 -2.81
C VAL A 40 -0.12 -10.38 -2.04
N GLY A 41 -0.21 -10.86 -0.81
CA GLY A 41 0.97 -11.09 0.03
C GLY A 41 1.77 -9.84 0.42
N THR A 42 1.38 -8.64 0.00
CA THR A 42 2.12 -7.39 0.26
C THR A 42 2.20 -7.13 1.77
N ASN A 43 3.40 -6.79 2.25
CA ASN A 43 3.62 -6.47 3.64
C ASN A 43 3.45 -4.96 3.89
N PHE A 44 2.40 -4.59 4.62
CA PHE A 44 2.14 -3.23 5.10
C PHE A 44 2.32 -3.09 6.62
N ALA A 45 3.01 -4.03 7.27
CA ALA A 45 3.13 -4.03 8.73
C ALA A 45 3.74 -2.73 9.27
N ASN A 46 3.14 -2.14 10.30
CA ASN A 46 3.54 -0.85 10.90
C ASN A 46 3.53 0.35 9.92
N SER A 47 2.93 0.21 8.73
CA SER A 47 2.82 1.32 7.77
C SER A 47 1.73 2.30 8.17
N ASN A 48 1.85 3.55 7.71
CA ASN A 48 0.77 4.53 7.82
C ASN A 48 0.01 4.63 6.50
N LEU A 49 -1.19 4.05 6.47
CA LEU A 49 -2.13 4.05 5.35
C LEU A 49 -3.33 4.96 5.64
N ASN A 50 -3.21 5.94 6.55
CA ASN A 50 -4.31 6.84 6.89
C ASN A 50 -4.88 7.52 5.64
N GLY A 51 -6.17 7.34 5.39
CA GLY A 51 -6.87 7.84 4.21
C GLY A 51 -6.43 7.22 2.88
N ALA A 52 -5.73 6.09 2.87
CA ALA A 52 -5.37 5.39 1.64
C ALA A 52 -6.62 4.91 0.91
N ARG A 53 -6.61 5.01 -0.43
CA ARG A 53 -7.71 4.54 -1.27
C ARG A 53 -7.41 3.13 -1.76
N LEU A 54 -8.19 2.15 -1.29
CA LEU A 54 -8.01 0.73 -1.58
C LEU A 54 -9.21 0.12 -2.36
N ASP A 55 -10.10 0.95 -2.91
CA ASP A 55 -11.27 0.48 -3.64
C ASP A 55 -10.89 -0.51 -4.74
N GLY A 56 -11.41 -1.74 -4.66
CA GLY A 56 -11.15 -2.81 -5.63
C GLY A 56 -9.73 -3.39 -5.60
N ALA A 57 -8.88 -3.05 -4.63
CA ALA A 57 -7.56 -3.67 -4.49
C ALA A 57 -7.66 -5.14 -4.02
N ASN A 58 -6.80 -6.01 -4.55
CA ASN A 58 -6.73 -7.41 -4.14
C ASN A 58 -5.76 -7.56 -2.95
N LEU A 59 -6.29 -7.73 -1.74
CA LEU A 59 -5.52 -7.81 -0.49
C LEU A 59 -5.35 -9.25 0.03
N ILE A 60 -5.55 -10.29 -0.80
CA ILE A 60 -5.41 -11.69 -0.35
C ILE A 60 -4.00 -11.91 0.22
N GLY A 61 -3.92 -12.28 1.50
CA GLY A 61 -2.64 -12.52 2.18
C GLY A 61 -1.82 -11.27 2.52
N ALA A 62 -2.33 -10.06 2.25
CA ALA A 62 -1.64 -8.83 2.63
C ALA A 62 -1.49 -8.73 4.16
N GLN A 63 -0.30 -8.34 4.62
CA GLN A 63 0.00 -8.22 6.05
C GLN A 63 -0.23 -6.78 6.52
N LEU A 64 -1.27 -6.54 7.30
CA LEU A 64 -1.66 -5.21 7.81
C LEU A 64 -1.43 -5.06 9.32
N ILE A 65 -0.54 -5.86 9.90
CA ILE A 65 -0.27 -5.90 11.34
C ILE A 65 0.21 -4.52 11.80
N ALA A 66 -0.49 -3.91 12.75
CA ALA A 66 -0.21 -2.56 13.26
C ALA A 66 -0.18 -1.45 12.19
N ALA A 67 -0.77 -1.67 11.01
CA ALA A 67 -0.93 -0.63 10.01
C ALA A 67 -2.02 0.38 10.45
N ASP A 68 -1.79 1.66 10.23
CA ASP A 68 -2.79 2.70 10.47
C ASP A 68 -3.71 2.87 9.26
N LEU A 69 -4.93 2.33 9.34
CA LEU A 69 -5.93 2.34 8.26
C LEU A 69 -7.09 3.32 8.51
N ARG A 70 -6.95 4.25 9.46
CA ARG A 70 -8.02 5.23 9.75
C ARG A 70 -8.36 6.03 8.48
N ALA A 71 -9.64 6.28 8.23
CA ALA A 71 -10.13 7.08 7.09
C ALA A 71 -10.37 8.53 7.48
#